data_AF-A0A8H6TQE8-F1
#
_entry.id   AF-A0A8H6TQE8-F1
#
_cell.length_a   1.000
_cell.length_b   1.000
_cell.length_c   1.000
_cell.angle_alpha   90.00
_cell.angle_beta   90.00
_cell.angle_gamma   90.00
#
_symmetry.space_group_name_H-M   'P 1'
#
loop_
_entity.id
_entity.type
_entity.pdbx_description
1 polymer ?
#
loop_
_entity_poly.entity_id
_entity_poly.type
_entity_poly.pdbx_seq_one_letter_code
_entity_poly.pdbx_strand_id
1 'polypeptide(L)'
;MTTTTRVAFSLLTAIILAGTTYSVLQNTSLDTSNPLLTHLPHPLSKSHKFASKSNPLNVYFIKQAWAWTTAAFLLLWGTGTPSSRTVARLSRYLTATATWLVFTAWFFGPALFERIVLLSGGECLVPLPDGELLTLPAEYCHKRTTVSPMTHPDLFTSSLTSQTSFTDGWRGTPPPPSRPRRLGPHLPPHPLHPPPGTTTRPVPAPNALVLATHLVYFHSPGEKISGYVLGVACFAISQLPGSLLV
;
A
#
# COMPACT_ATOMS: atom_id res chain seq x y z
N MET A 1 23.22 8.30 17.86
CA MET A 1 22.40 7.09 17.62
C MET A 1 22.80 6.04 18.65
N THR A 2 21.89 5.58 19.52
CA THR A 2 22.23 4.65 20.62
C THR A 2 22.38 3.22 20.10
N THR A 3 23.06 2.35 20.86
CA THR A 3 23.23 0.92 20.52
C THR A 3 21.89 0.24 20.26
N THR A 4 20.88 0.53 21.07
CA THR A 4 19.51 0.02 20.91
C THR A 4 18.89 0.43 19.58
N THR A 5 19.06 1.69 19.14
CA THR A 5 18.55 2.16 17.84
C THR A 5 19.23 1.45 16.67
N ARG A 6 20.54 1.19 16.78
CA ARG A 6 21.30 0.47 15.73
C ARG A 6 20.86 -0.99 15.62
N VAL A 7 20.64 -1.66 16.75
CA VAL A 7 20.14 -3.04 16.79
C VAL A 7 18.73 -3.11 16.20
N ALA A 8 17.82 -2.23 16.62
CA ALA A 8 16.46 -2.18 16.09
C ALA A 8 16.45 -1.93 14.57
N PHE A 9 17.24 -0.97 14.09
CA PHE A 9 17.37 -0.69 12.66
C PHE A 9 17.90 -1.89 11.87
N SER A 10 18.94 -2.55 12.38
CA SER A 10 19.55 -3.72 11.74
C SER A 10 18.57 -4.90 11.67
N LEU A 11 17.85 -5.16 12.76
CA LEU A 11 16.84 -6.21 12.82
C LEU A 11 15.68 -5.92 11.85
N LEU A 12 15.13 -4.71 11.85
CA LEU A 12 14.06 -4.32 10.94
C LEU A 12 14.48 -4.46 9.47
N THR A 13 15.71 -4.04 9.15
CA THR A 13 16.28 -4.15 7.80
C THR A 13 16.43 -5.61 7.39
N ALA A 14 17.03 -6.45 8.25
CA ALA A 14 17.19 -7.88 7.97
C ALA A 14 15.85 -8.58 7.78
N ILE A 15 14.86 -8.26 8.61
CA ILE A 15 13.52 -8.82 8.55
C ILE A 15 12.83 -8.46 7.22
N ILE A 16 12.88 -7.19 6.80
CA ILE A 16 12.27 -6.74 5.54
C ILE A 16 12.97 -7.37 4.33
N LEU A 17 14.30 -7.43 4.32
CA LEU A 17 15.07 -8.04 3.24
C LEU A 17 14.81 -9.54 3.13
N ALA A 18 14.82 -10.26 4.26
CA ALA A 18 14.52 -11.69 4.29
C ALA A 18 13.09 -11.98 3.83
N GLY A 19 12.12 -11.21 4.33
CA GLY A 19 10.72 -11.33 3.92
C GLY A 19 10.49 -11.03 2.44
N THR A 20 11.16 -10.00 1.90
CA THR A 20 11.07 -9.64 0.48
C THR A 20 11.72 -10.70 -0.40
N THR A 21 12.92 -11.16 -0.04
CA THR A 21 13.64 -12.21 -0.76
C THR A 21 12.84 -13.51 -0.78
N TYR A 22 12.32 -13.94 0.37
CA TYR A 22 11.44 -15.09 0.46
C TYR A 22 10.19 -14.93 -0.41
N SER A 23 9.58 -13.74 -0.39
CA SER A 23 8.37 -13.45 -1.15
C SER A 23 8.57 -13.55 -2.67
N VAL A 24 9.72 -13.07 -3.16
CA VAL A 24 10.14 -13.16 -4.57
C VAL A 24 10.46 -14.60 -4.95
N LEU A 25 11.29 -15.29 -4.15
CA LEU A 25 11.72 -16.67 -4.46
C LEU A 25 10.56 -17.66 -4.48
N GLN A 26 9.56 -17.47 -3.61
CA GLN A 26 8.42 -18.37 -3.47
C GLN A 26 7.16 -17.89 -4.20
N ASN A 27 7.22 -16.80 -4.96
CA ASN A 27 6.07 -16.19 -5.65
C ASN A 27 4.84 -16.01 -4.73
N THR A 28 5.07 -15.57 -3.49
CA THR A 28 4.00 -15.40 -2.48
C THR A 28 3.47 -13.97 -2.40
N SER A 29 3.96 -13.07 -3.24
CA SER A 29 3.42 -11.71 -3.37
C SER A 29 2.24 -11.67 -4.34
N LEU A 30 1.23 -10.86 -4.04
CA LEU A 30 0.10 -10.59 -4.93
C LEU A 30 -0.02 -9.09 -5.10
N ASP A 31 -0.03 -8.61 -6.35
CA ASP A 31 -0.08 -7.19 -6.66
C ASP A 31 -1.53 -6.70 -6.69
N THR A 32 -2.08 -6.38 -5.51
CA THR A 32 -3.48 -5.93 -5.36
C THR A 32 -3.73 -4.52 -5.90
N SER A 33 -2.68 -3.78 -6.27
CA SER A 33 -2.80 -2.43 -6.81
C SER A 33 -2.87 -2.42 -8.34
N ASN A 34 -2.55 -3.54 -9.03
CA ASN A 34 -2.63 -3.63 -10.49
C ASN A 34 -4.03 -4.09 -10.96
N PRO A 35 -4.83 -3.22 -11.61
CA PRO A 35 -6.18 -3.55 -12.06
C PRO A 35 -6.19 -4.61 -13.17
N LEU A 36 -5.11 -4.73 -13.95
CA LEU A 36 -4.97 -5.77 -14.98
C LEU A 36 -4.83 -7.16 -14.40
N LEU A 37 -4.32 -7.31 -13.17
CA LEU A 37 -4.10 -8.61 -12.53
C LEU A 37 -5.17 -8.95 -11.49
N THR A 38 -5.83 -7.94 -10.94
CA THR A 38 -6.74 -8.09 -9.80
C THR A 38 -7.99 -8.91 -10.13
N HIS A 39 -8.42 -8.92 -11.40
CA HIS A 39 -9.60 -9.65 -11.85
C HIS A 39 -9.30 -11.09 -12.33
N LEU A 40 -8.03 -11.45 -12.54
CA LEU A 40 -7.69 -12.79 -13.01
C LEU A 40 -7.72 -13.82 -11.87
N PRO A 41 -8.08 -15.08 -12.15
CA PRO A 41 -8.03 -16.16 -11.17
C PRO A 41 -6.58 -16.42 -10.75
N HIS A 42 -6.24 -16.01 -9.52
CA HIS A 42 -4.92 -16.21 -8.94
C HIS A 42 -4.95 -17.30 -7.85
N PRO A 43 -3.96 -18.21 -7.76
CA PRO A 43 -3.96 -19.28 -6.75
C PRO A 43 -3.99 -18.74 -5.30
N LEU A 44 -3.38 -17.58 -5.05
CA LEU A 44 -3.41 -16.91 -3.74
C LEU A 44 -4.71 -16.12 -3.46
N SER A 45 -5.65 -16.04 -4.41
CA SER A 45 -6.97 -15.42 -4.20
C SER A 45 -7.83 -16.17 -3.18
N LYS A 46 -7.54 -17.42 -2.83
CA LYS A 46 -8.28 -18.16 -1.80
C LYS A 46 -7.67 -18.06 -0.40
N SER A 47 -6.39 -17.71 -0.29
CA SER A 47 -5.64 -17.70 0.96
C SER A 47 -5.41 -16.30 1.56
N HIS A 48 -5.77 -15.23 0.85
CA HIS A 48 -5.49 -13.84 1.23
C HIS A 48 -6.36 -13.25 2.37
N LYS A 49 -6.82 -14.06 3.34
CA LYS A 49 -7.72 -13.60 4.43
C LYS A 49 -7.18 -12.39 5.20
N PHE A 50 -5.87 -12.35 5.44
CA PHE A 50 -5.21 -11.24 6.14
C PHE A 50 -5.08 -9.97 5.29
N ALA A 51 -5.06 -10.10 3.96
CA ALA A 51 -4.91 -9.01 2.99
C ALA A 51 -6.25 -8.31 2.69
N SER A 52 -7.36 -8.93 3.06
CA SER A 52 -8.68 -8.37 2.81
C SER A 52 -8.81 -6.96 3.40
N LYS A 53 -9.35 -6.03 2.61
CA LYS A 53 -9.57 -4.64 3.03
C LYS A 53 -10.53 -4.52 4.21
N SER A 54 -11.39 -5.52 4.43
CA SER A 54 -12.37 -5.60 5.52
C SER A 54 -11.87 -6.36 6.75
N ASN A 55 -10.66 -6.94 6.71
CA ASN A 55 -10.09 -7.64 7.86
C ASN A 55 -9.89 -6.64 9.03
N PRO A 56 -10.45 -6.88 10.23
CA PRO A 56 -10.34 -5.95 11.36
C PRO A 56 -8.89 -5.65 11.74
N LEU A 57 -7.99 -6.62 11.58
CA LEU A 57 -6.56 -6.40 11.79
C LEU A 57 -6.03 -5.32 10.82
N ASN A 58 -6.35 -5.40 9.53
CA ASN A 58 -5.95 -4.35 8.59
C ASN A 58 -6.56 -2.99 8.94
N VAL A 59 -7.85 -2.97 9.30
CA VAL A 59 -8.56 -1.71 9.59
C VAL A 59 -8.04 -1.01 10.84
N TYR A 60 -7.91 -1.73 11.95
CA TYR A 60 -7.55 -1.12 13.23
C TYR A 60 -6.06 -1.15 13.53
N PHE A 61 -5.33 -2.16 13.08
CA PHE A 61 -3.92 -2.28 13.40
C PHE A 61 -3.02 -1.59 12.37
N ILE A 62 -3.28 -1.85 11.08
CA ILE A 62 -2.43 -1.36 10.00
C ILE A 62 -2.81 0.09 9.62
N LYS A 63 -4.07 0.33 9.27
CA LYS A 63 -4.50 1.68 8.83
C LYS A 63 -4.42 2.73 9.94
N GLN A 64 -4.47 2.32 11.22
CA GLN A 64 -4.34 3.23 12.36
C GLN A 64 -2.98 3.12 13.07
N ALA A 65 -1.93 2.62 12.41
CA ALA A 65 -0.60 2.46 13.00
C ALA A 65 -0.04 3.76 13.64
N TRP A 66 -0.32 4.93 13.06
CA TRP A 66 0.10 6.20 13.65
C TRP A 66 -0.65 6.58 14.94
N ALA A 67 -1.92 6.19 15.05
CA ALA A 67 -2.70 6.39 16.28
C ALA A 67 -2.10 5.56 17.42
N TRP A 68 -1.70 4.30 17.16
CA TRP A 68 -0.99 3.47 18.12
C TRP A 68 0.38 4.04 18.52
N THR A 69 1.11 4.62 17.56
CA THR A 69 2.38 5.30 17.82
C THR A 69 2.19 6.49 18.77
N THR A 70 1.12 7.26 18.55
CA THR A 70 0.72 8.38 19.40
C THR A 70 0.30 7.92 20.80
N ALA A 71 -0.53 6.88 20.90
CA ALA A 71 -0.94 6.30 22.17
C ALA A 71 0.27 5.80 22.97
N ALA A 72 1.20 5.07 22.34
CA ALA A 72 2.43 4.60 22.98
C ALA A 72 3.31 5.77 23.44
N PHE A 73 3.44 6.83 22.63
CA PHE A 73 4.17 8.04 23.03
C PHE A 73 3.55 8.69 24.27
N LEU A 74 2.23 8.91 24.27
CA LEU A 74 1.52 9.54 25.38
C LEU A 74 1.58 8.68 26.65
N LEU A 75 1.45 7.35 26.53
CA LEU A 75 1.61 6.43 27.65
C LEU A 75 3.01 6.53 28.24
N LEU A 76 4.07 6.44 27.41
CA LEU A 76 5.46 6.53 27.86
C LEU A 76 5.83 7.91 28.41
N TRP A 77 5.19 8.97 27.90
CA TRP A 77 5.36 10.33 28.40
C TRP A 77 4.67 10.54 29.76
N GLY A 78 3.43 10.03 29.88
CA GLY A 78 2.62 10.11 31.09
C GLY A 78 3.19 9.28 32.24
N THR A 79 3.61 8.04 31.95
CA THR A 79 4.18 7.10 32.94
C THR A 79 5.67 7.30 33.21
N GLY A 80 6.36 8.09 32.38
CA GLY A 80 7.79 8.33 32.52
C GLY A 80 8.16 9.26 33.68
N THR A 81 9.42 9.18 34.12
CA THR A 81 9.99 10.08 35.15
C THR A 81 9.98 11.54 34.69
N PRO A 82 10.01 12.54 35.61
CA PRO A 82 10.11 13.95 35.23
C PRO A 82 11.29 14.26 34.30
N SER A 83 12.41 13.56 34.46
CA SER A 83 13.59 13.66 33.58
C SER A 83 13.34 13.19 32.15
N SER A 84 12.27 12.42 31.90
CA SER A 84 11.92 11.90 30.58
C SER A 84 10.93 12.79 29.81
N ARG A 85 10.30 13.75 30.49
CA ARG A 85 9.32 14.72 29.94
C ARG A 85 10.02 15.97 29.41
N THR A 86 10.95 15.77 28.48
CA THR A 86 11.79 16.86 27.95
C THR A 86 11.20 17.46 26.67
N VAL A 87 11.32 18.78 26.53
CA VAL A 87 10.93 19.51 25.30
C VAL A 87 11.63 18.93 24.06
N ALA A 88 12.86 18.46 24.21
CA ALA A 88 13.60 17.77 23.15
C ALA A 88 12.92 16.48 22.66
N ARG A 89 12.27 15.72 23.55
CA ARG A 89 11.55 14.50 23.18
C ARG A 89 10.18 14.82 22.57
N LEU A 90 9.50 15.85 23.07
CA LEU A 90 8.25 16.33 22.48
C LEU A 90 8.47 16.89 21.07
N SER A 91 9.48 17.73 20.86
CA SER A 91 9.81 18.30 19.54
C SER A 91 10.15 17.23 18.50
N ARG A 92 10.87 16.17 18.88
CA ARG A 92 11.11 15.00 18.00
C ARG A 92 9.80 14.31 17.61
N TYR A 93 8.89 14.09 18.55
CA TYR A 93 7.58 13.49 18.26
C TYR A 93 6.73 14.40 17.36
N LEU A 94 6.72 15.71 17.61
CA LEU A 94 6.01 16.68 16.77
C LEU A 94 6.60 16.73 15.36
N THR A 95 7.92 16.73 15.22
CA THR A 95 8.61 16.70 13.90
C THR A 95 8.29 15.41 13.15
N ALA A 96 8.30 14.27 13.83
CA ALA A 96 7.92 12.99 13.25
C ALA A 96 6.44 12.99 12.81
N THR A 97 5.55 13.58 13.62
CA THR A 97 4.11 13.73 13.29
C THR A 97 3.89 14.66 12.11
N ALA A 98 4.59 15.80 12.07
CA ALA A 98 4.54 16.72 10.95
C ALA A 98 5.04 16.06 9.66
N THR A 99 6.15 15.32 9.73
CA THR A 99 6.68 14.56 8.59
C THR A 99 5.67 13.51 8.10
N TRP A 100 5.05 12.77 9.03
CA TRP A 100 4.01 11.80 8.71
C TRP A 100 2.76 12.46 8.10
N LEU A 101 2.32 13.60 8.63
CA LEU A 101 1.20 14.38 8.08
C LEU A 101 1.51 14.90 6.68
N VAL A 102 2.69 15.48 6.44
CA VAL A 102 3.11 15.92 5.09
C VAL A 102 3.09 14.75 4.11
N PHE A 103 3.46 13.54 4.58
CA PHE A 103 3.47 12.36 3.74
C PHE A 103 2.06 11.77 3.50
N THR A 104 1.21 11.74 4.52
CA THR A 104 -0.09 11.04 4.47
C THR A 104 -1.29 11.93 4.19
N ALA A 105 -1.18 13.24 4.44
CA ALA A 105 -2.27 14.18 4.25
C ALA A 105 -2.17 14.93 2.91
N TRP A 106 -3.34 15.19 2.34
CA TRP A 106 -3.56 16.02 1.15
C TRP A 106 -3.33 17.51 1.46
N PHE A 107 -2.12 17.94 1.79
CA PHE A 107 -1.88 19.36 2.09
C PHE A 107 -1.88 20.28 0.85
N PHE A 108 -1.71 19.74 -0.37
CA PHE A 108 -1.61 20.55 -1.60
C PHE A 108 -2.25 19.92 -2.85
N GLY A 109 -3.37 19.21 -2.72
CA GLY A 109 -4.03 18.49 -3.82
C GLY A 109 -3.75 16.97 -3.81
N PRO A 110 -3.71 16.28 -4.96
CA PRO A 110 -3.46 14.84 -5.03
C PRO A 110 -2.28 14.38 -4.19
N ALA A 111 -2.40 13.21 -3.54
CA ALA A 111 -1.38 12.71 -2.63
C ALA A 111 -0.04 12.59 -3.37
N LEU A 112 1.08 12.91 -2.70
CA LEU A 112 2.41 12.85 -3.31
C LEU A 112 2.66 11.49 -3.97
N PHE A 113 2.21 10.42 -3.32
CA PHE A 113 2.28 9.07 -3.86
C PHE A 113 1.52 8.92 -5.19
N GLU A 114 0.30 9.45 -5.31
CA GLU A 114 -0.47 9.40 -6.56
C GLU A 114 0.24 10.16 -7.69
N ARG A 115 0.87 11.30 -7.38
CA ARG A 115 1.66 12.06 -8.35
C ARG A 115 2.88 11.30 -8.81
N ILE A 116 3.63 10.69 -7.89
CA ILE A 116 4.80 9.86 -8.23
C ILE A 116 4.37 8.69 -9.11
N VAL A 117 3.23 8.06 -8.81
CA VAL A 117 2.71 6.97 -9.63
C VAL A 117 2.39 7.45 -11.04
N LEU A 118 1.67 8.55 -11.21
CA LEU A 118 1.36 9.13 -12.52
C LEU A 118 2.63 9.55 -13.28
N LEU A 119 3.56 10.25 -12.62
CA LEU A 119 4.84 10.66 -13.21
C LEU A 119 5.69 9.45 -13.66
N SER A 120 5.57 8.33 -12.95
CA SER A 120 6.24 7.08 -13.30
C SER A 120 5.56 6.28 -14.42
N GLY A 121 4.54 6.85 -15.06
CA GLY A 121 3.75 6.22 -16.13
C GLY A 121 2.55 5.41 -15.62
N GLY A 122 2.04 5.73 -14.43
CA GLY A 122 0.78 5.18 -13.94
C GLY A 122 -0.42 5.76 -14.70
N GLU A 123 -1.47 4.97 -14.84
CA GLU A 123 -2.70 5.35 -15.53
C GLU A 123 -3.89 5.26 -14.58
N CYS A 124 -4.93 6.05 -14.87
CA CYS A 124 -6.19 6.02 -14.16
C CYS A 124 -7.13 5.06 -14.88
N LEU A 125 -7.42 3.90 -14.29
CA LEU A 125 -8.17 2.82 -14.96
C LEU A 125 -9.42 2.48 -14.16
N VAL A 126 -10.57 2.35 -14.84
CA VAL A 126 -11.81 1.85 -14.27
C VAL A 126 -12.22 0.54 -14.96
N PRO A 127 -12.51 -0.54 -14.21
CA PRO A 127 -12.96 -1.80 -14.80
C PRO A 127 -14.41 -1.71 -15.25
N LEU A 128 -14.67 -2.08 -16.50
CA LEU A 128 -16.02 -2.18 -17.07
C LEU A 128 -16.66 -3.54 -16.76
N PRO A 129 -17.99 -3.68 -16.89
CA PRO A 129 -18.71 -4.94 -16.65
C PRO A 129 -18.14 -6.14 -17.43
N ASP A 130 -17.67 -5.90 -18.64
CA ASP A 130 -17.14 -6.94 -19.54
C ASP A 130 -15.66 -7.28 -19.25
N GLY A 131 -15.06 -6.68 -18.22
CA GLY A 131 -13.67 -6.91 -17.82
C GLY A 131 -12.64 -6.05 -18.55
N GLU A 132 -13.08 -5.24 -19.53
CA GLU A 132 -12.24 -4.24 -20.19
C GLU A 132 -11.87 -3.10 -19.22
N LEU A 133 -10.68 -2.50 -19.37
CA LEU A 133 -10.27 -1.35 -18.57
C LEU A 133 -10.38 -0.06 -19.39
N LEU A 134 -11.16 0.89 -18.90
CA LEU A 134 -11.24 2.22 -19.48
C LEU A 134 -10.21 3.15 -18.83
N THR A 135 -9.42 3.82 -19.67
CA THR A 135 -8.45 4.82 -19.23
C THR A 135 -9.11 6.18 -19.11
N LEU A 136 -9.01 6.78 -17.93
CA LEU A 136 -9.60 8.08 -17.61
C LEU A 136 -8.50 9.15 -17.45
N PRO A 137 -8.83 10.44 -17.62
CA PRO A 137 -7.93 11.51 -17.21
C PRO A 137 -7.62 11.45 -15.71
N ALA A 138 -6.38 11.78 -15.32
CA ALA A 138 -5.89 11.67 -13.94
C ALA A 138 -6.76 12.41 -12.90
N GLU A 139 -7.38 13.52 -13.31
CA GLU A 139 -8.33 14.32 -12.52
C GLU A 139 -9.43 13.46 -11.85
N TYR A 140 -9.97 12.48 -12.59
CA TYR A 140 -11.07 11.64 -12.12
C TYR A 140 -10.63 10.67 -11.01
N CYS A 141 -9.41 10.13 -11.09
CA CYS A 141 -8.82 9.30 -10.04
C CYS A 141 -8.55 10.10 -8.77
N HIS A 142 -8.04 11.32 -8.91
CA HIS A 142 -7.72 12.18 -7.76
C HIS A 142 -8.96 12.60 -6.99
N LYS A 143 -10.03 12.97 -7.71
CA LYS A 143 -11.32 13.38 -7.13
C LYS A 143 -12.18 12.18 -6.71
N ARG A 144 -11.80 10.96 -7.09
CA ARG A 144 -12.62 9.74 -6.97
C ARG A 144 -14.04 9.97 -7.51
N THR A 145 -14.11 10.62 -8.68
CA THR A 145 -15.38 10.96 -9.30
C THR A 145 -16.03 9.71 -9.85
N THR A 146 -17.27 9.43 -9.44
CA THR A 146 -18.04 8.34 -10.02
C THR A 146 -18.43 8.66 -11.46
N VAL A 147 -18.01 7.82 -12.39
CA VAL A 147 -18.27 7.96 -13.83
C VAL A 147 -19.34 6.98 -14.28
N SER A 148 -20.15 7.40 -15.25
CA SER A 148 -21.10 6.55 -15.95
C SER A 148 -21.35 7.07 -17.37
N PRO A 149 -21.82 6.24 -18.31
CA PRO A 149 -22.17 6.67 -19.66
C PRO A 149 -23.19 7.82 -19.69
N MET A 150 -24.12 7.85 -18.72
CA MET A 150 -25.16 8.88 -18.61
C MET A 150 -24.62 10.24 -18.11
N THR A 151 -23.59 10.23 -17.27
CA THR A 151 -23.05 11.46 -16.65
C THR A 151 -21.86 12.02 -17.39
N HIS A 152 -21.07 11.15 -18.03
CA HIS A 152 -19.84 11.51 -18.72
C HIS A 152 -19.76 10.80 -20.09
N PRO A 153 -20.71 11.05 -21.01
CA PRO A 153 -20.81 10.30 -22.27
C PRO A 153 -19.53 10.37 -23.11
N ASP A 154 -18.82 11.50 -23.05
CA ASP A 154 -17.58 11.72 -23.79
C ASP A 154 -16.48 10.72 -23.41
N LEU A 155 -16.46 10.24 -22.17
CA LEU A 155 -15.46 9.26 -21.68
C LEU A 155 -15.70 7.85 -22.22
N PHE A 156 -16.90 7.56 -22.72
CA PHE A 156 -17.31 6.23 -23.16
C PHE A 156 -17.49 6.13 -24.68
N THR A 157 -17.26 7.19 -25.44
CA THR A 157 -17.51 7.23 -26.90
C THR A 157 -16.80 6.10 -27.67
N SER A 158 -15.56 5.78 -27.32
CA SER A 158 -14.79 4.67 -27.90
C SER A 158 -15.22 3.29 -27.38
N SER A 159 -15.62 3.18 -26.12
CA SER A 159 -16.14 1.93 -25.53
C SER A 159 -17.60 1.64 -25.90
N LEU A 160 -18.36 2.63 -26.37
CA LEU A 160 -19.72 2.51 -26.91
C LEU A 160 -19.73 1.95 -28.34
N THR A 161 -18.58 1.99 -29.03
CA THR A 161 -18.41 1.39 -30.37
C THR A 161 -18.06 -0.10 -30.29
N SER A 162 -17.35 -0.50 -29.23
CA SER A 162 -17.31 -1.88 -28.74
C SER A 162 -18.71 -2.23 -28.18
N GLN A 163 -19.24 -3.41 -28.41
CA GLN A 163 -20.62 -3.81 -28.03
C GLN A 163 -20.82 -4.01 -26.50
N THR A 164 -20.20 -3.16 -25.69
CA THR A 164 -20.18 -3.20 -24.24
C THR A 164 -21.60 -2.94 -23.73
N SER A 165 -22.27 -4.00 -23.28
CA SER A 165 -23.65 -3.91 -22.83
C SER A 165 -23.66 -3.38 -21.41
N PHE A 166 -23.66 -2.06 -21.25
CA PHE A 166 -23.83 -1.43 -19.95
C PHE A 166 -25.22 -1.81 -19.42
N THR A 167 -25.28 -2.57 -18.34
CA THR A 167 -26.54 -2.77 -17.61
C THR A 167 -27.08 -1.40 -17.20
N ASP A 168 -28.38 -1.19 -17.36
CA ASP A 168 -29.00 0.12 -17.11
C ASP A 168 -28.59 0.69 -15.76
N GLY A 169 -27.76 1.73 -15.77
CA GLY A 169 -27.30 2.42 -14.57
C GLY A 169 -25.94 2.02 -13.99
N TRP A 170 -25.06 1.33 -14.73
CA TRP A 170 -23.68 1.09 -14.27
C TRP A 170 -22.98 2.39 -13.84
N ARG A 171 -22.24 2.33 -12.73
CA ARG A 171 -21.43 3.42 -12.17
C ARG A 171 -20.11 2.84 -11.67
N GLY A 172 -19.01 3.45 -12.08
CA GLY A 172 -17.67 3.08 -11.61
C GLY A 172 -17.00 4.26 -10.91
N THR A 173 -16.43 4.03 -9.74
CA THR A 173 -15.53 5.00 -9.11
C THR A 173 -14.10 4.51 -9.34
N PRO A 174 -13.25 5.28 -10.04
CA PRO A 174 -11.89 4.85 -10.31
C PRO A 174 -11.10 4.75 -9.00
N PRO A 175 -10.33 3.67 -8.79
CA PRO A 175 -9.37 3.58 -7.70
C PRO A 175 -8.23 4.60 -7.89
N PRO A 176 -7.33 4.79 -6.90
CA PRO A 176 -6.13 5.59 -7.08
C PRO A 176 -5.31 5.13 -8.31
N PRO A 177 -4.54 6.03 -8.95
CA PRO A 177 -3.73 5.68 -10.11
C PRO A 177 -2.81 4.50 -9.83
N SER A 178 -2.63 3.64 -10.82
CA SER A 178 -1.81 2.43 -10.70
C SER A 178 -0.98 2.25 -11.96
N ARG A 179 0.16 1.55 -11.85
CA ARG A 179 0.94 1.21 -13.04
C ARG A 179 0.32 -0.02 -13.71
N PRO A 180 -0.20 0.10 -14.95
CA PRO A 180 -0.53 -1.08 -15.72
C PRO A 180 0.79 -1.76 -16.08
N ARG A 181 1.08 -2.92 -15.46
CA ARG A 181 2.11 -3.80 -16.01
C ARG A 181 1.54 -4.33 -17.33
N ARG A 182 1.91 -3.71 -18.45
CA ARG A 182 1.64 -4.21 -19.80
C ARG A 182 2.02 -5.70 -19.82
N LEU A 183 1.06 -6.58 -20.06
CA LEU A 183 1.42 -7.88 -20.60
C LEU A 183 2.21 -7.61 -21.89
N GLY A 184 3.39 -8.22 -22.01
CA GLY A 184 4.03 -8.35 -23.31
C GLY A 184 3.08 -9.00 -24.31
N PRO A 185 3.39 -8.94 -25.62
CA PRO A 185 2.51 -9.46 -26.66
C PRO A 185 2.06 -10.88 -26.32
N HIS A 186 0.74 -11.10 -26.34
CA HIS A 186 0.02 -12.33 -26.03
C HIS A 186 0.90 -13.59 -26.17
N LEU A 187 1.44 -14.09 -25.06
CA LEU A 187 1.81 -15.50 -25.01
C LEU A 187 0.49 -16.29 -24.88
N PRO A 188 0.28 -17.32 -25.70
CA PRO A 188 -0.89 -18.18 -25.57
C PRO A 188 -0.92 -18.83 -24.18
N PRO A 189 -2.11 -19.18 -23.66
CA PRO A 189 -2.23 -19.82 -22.36
C PRO A 189 -1.41 -21.12 -22.34
N HIS A 190 -0.38 -21.14 -21.48
CA HIS A 190 0.34 -22.37 -21.20
C HIS A 190 -0.62 -23.42 -20.60
N PRO A 191 -0.54 -24.70 -21.01
CA PRO A 191 -1.37 -25.75 -20.45
C PRO A 191 -1.20 -25.85 -18.93
N LEU A 192 -2.31 -25.84 -18.22
CA LEU A 192 -2.41 -26.03 -16.78
C LEU A 192 -1.85 -27.41 -16.40
N HIS A 193 -0.66 -27.45 -15.80
CA HIS A 193 -0.24 -28.63 -15.03
C HIS A 193 -1.01 -28.66 -13.69
N PRO A 194 -1.51 -29.82 -13.25
CA PRO A 194 -2.15 -29.95 -11.95
C PRO A 194 -1.13 -29.72 -10.83
N PRO A 195 -1.51 -29.06 -9.71
CA PRO A 195 -0.60 -28.82 -8.60
C PRO A 195 -0.25 -30.15 -7.90
N PRO A 196 1.04 -30.40 -7.57
CA PRO A 196 1.42 -31.51 -6.72
C PRO A 196 1.00 -31.25 -5.26
N GLY A 197 0.81 -32.36 -4.54
CA GLY A 197 0.06 -32.48 -3.29
C GLY A 197 0.34 -31.47 -2.18
N THR A 198 -0.74 -31.12 -1.49
CA THR A 198 -0.79 -30.33 -0.26
C THR A 198 0.06 -30.93 0.84
N THR A 199 1.21 -30.32 1.13
CA THR A 199 1.92 -30.52 2.40
C THR A 199 1.58 -29.35 3.33
N THR A 200 0.77 -29.63 4.35
CA THR A 200 0.40 -28.68 5.40
C THR A 200 1.61 -28.38 6.28
N ARG A 201 2.03 -27.12 6.37
CA ARG A 201 3.04 -26.64 7.35
C ARG A 201 2.36 -25.88 8.50
N PRO A 202 2.92 -25.97 9.73
CA PRO A 202 2.27 -25.46 10.93
C PRO A 202 2.35 -23.93 11.03
N VAL A 203 1.29 -23.34 11.57
CA VAL A 203 1.10 -21.91 11.79
C VAL A 203 1.79 -21.48 13.09
N PRO A 204 2.67 -20.46 13.10
CA PRO A 204 3.31 -19.98 14.32
C PRO A 204 2.44 -19.01 15.15
N ALA A 205 2.78 -18.94 16.43
CA ALA A 205 2.07 -18.35 17.57
C ALA A 205 1.80 -16.82 17.52
N PRO A 206 0.83 -16.31 18.31
CA PRO A 206 0.15 -15.02 18.09
C PRO A 206 0.97 -13.74 18.32
N ASN A 207 2.16 -13.79 18.94
CA ASN A 207 2.98 -12.59 19.16
C ASN A 207 3.88 -12.23 17.97
N ALA A 208 4.05 -13.15 17.01
CA ALA A 208 4.70 -12.87 15.72
C ALA A 208 3.75 -12.20 14.72
N LEU A 209 2.43 -12.17 15.00
CA LEU A 209 1.39 -11.75 14.06
C LEU A 209 1.44 -10.24 13.73
N VAL A 210 1.95 -9.42 14.64
CA VAL A 210 2.03 -7.95 14.48
C VAL A 210 3.18 -7.52 13.57
N LEU A 211 4.34 -8.19 13.69
CA LEU A 211 5.46 -8.03 12.74
C LEU A 211 5.17 -8.78 11.42
N ALA A 212 4.52 -9.95 11.50
CA ALA A 212 4.09 -10.69 10.32
C ALA A 212 3.06 -9.92 9.51
N THR A 213 2.18 -9.11 10.11
CA THR A 213 1.17 -8.39 9.33
C THR A 213 1.74 -7.26 8.48
N HIS A 214 2.94 -6.74 8.75
CA HIS A 214 3.65 -5.90 7.79
C HIS A 214 4.52 -6.70 6.79
N LEU A 215 5.00 -7.90 7.17
CA LEU A 215 5.84 -8.76 6.31
C LEU A 215 5.05 -9.64 5.33
N VAL A 216 3.86 -10.06 5.74
CA VAL A 216 2.89 -10.96 5.08
C VAL A 216 1.83 -10.14 4.33
N TYR A 217 1.88 -8.81 4.43
CA TYR A 217 1.04 -8.01 3.55
C TYR A 217 1.46 -8.26 2.11
N PHE A 218 0.48 -8.69 1.31
CA PHE A 218 0.58 -9.01 -0.11
C PHE A 218 0.78 -7.72 -0.89
N HIS A 219 1.97 -7.16 -0.72
CA HIS A 219 2.46 -6.01 -1.45
C HIS A 219 3.54 -6.49 -2.39
N SER A 220 3.60 -5.84 -3.55
CA SER A 220 4.65 -6.10 -4.50
C SER A 220 6.02 -5.80 -3.87
N PRO A 221 7.10 -6.48 -4.28
CA PRO A 221 8.45 -6.19 -3.78
C PRO A 221 8.82 -4.70 -3.88
N GLY A 222 8.35 -4.01 -4.92
CA GLY A 222 8.57 -2.57 -5.09
C GLY A 222 7.88 -1.72 -4.01
N GLU A 223 6.64 -2.05 -3.64
CA GLU A 223 5.92 -1.38 -2.55
C GLU A 223 6.66 -1.56 -1.21
N LYS A 224 7.19 -2.76 -0.94
CA LYS A 224 7.98 -3.05 0.28
C LYS A 224 9.27 -2.22 0.34
N ILE A 225 10.02 -2.17 -0.76
CA ILE A 225 11.28 -1.42 -0.85
C ILE A 225 11.03 0.09 -0.73
N SER A 226 10.04 0.62 -1.46
CA SER A 226 9.74 2.05 -1.45
C SER A 226 9.30 2.54 -0.06
N GLY A 227 8.46 1.76 0.64
CA GLY A 227 8.08 2.05 2.02
C GLY A 227 9.26 2.01 2.99
N TYR A 228 10.19 1.06 2.82
CA TYR A 228 11.39 0.98 3.64
C TYR A 228 12.31 2.20 3.45
N VAL A 229 12.68 2.53 2.21
CA VAL A 229 13.56 3.67 1.89
C VAL A 229 13.00 4.97 2.45
N LEU A 230 11.69 5.17 2.28
CA LEU A 230 11.02 6.34 2.83
C LEU A 230 11.06 6.36 4.37
N GLY A 231 10.81 5.22 5.02
CA GLY A 231 10.92 5.11 6.47
C GLY A 231 12.31 5.48 6.99
N VAL A 232 13.37 5.04 6.29
CA VAL A 232 14.76 5.42 6.61
C VAL A 232 14.98 6.92 6.44
N ALA A 233 14.47 7.52 5.37
CA ALA A 233 14.58 8.96 5.12
C ALA A 233 13.88 9.79 6.20
N CYS A 234 12.63 9.47 6.54
CA CYS A 234 11.88 10.13 7.61
C CYS A 234 12.58 9.97 8.97
N PHE A 235 13.12 8.78 9.26
CA PHE A 235 13.91 8.56 10.46
C PHE A 235 15.14 9.47 10.48
N ALA A 236 15.90 9.56 9.39
CA ALA A 236 17.07 10.43 9.30
C ALA A 236 16.71 11.92 9.55
N ILE A 237 15.62 12.40 8.97
CA ILE A 237 15.10 13.77 9.19
C ILE A 237 14.76 13.98 10.67
N SER A 238 14.11 13.02 11.32
CA SER A 238 13.76 13.12 12.76
C SER A 238 14.96 13.18 13.70
N GLN A 239 16.16 12.82 13.22
CA GLN A 239 17.40 12.89 14.01
C GLN A 239 18.13 14.22 13.86
N LEU A 240 17.68 15.12 12.97
CA LEU A 240 18.30 16.43 12.82
C LEU A 240 18.19 17.24 14.12
N PRO A 241 19.25 17.94 14.53
CA PRO A 241 19.20 18.79 15.72
C PRO A 241 18.16 19.89 15.54
N GLY A 242 17.39 20.20 16.60
CA GLY A 242 16.32 21.19 16.55
C GLY A 242 16.77 22.62 16.16
N SER A 243 18.07 22.90 16.22
CA SER A 243 18.68 24.16 15.75
C SER A 243 18.74 24.30 14.22
N LEU A 244 18.43 23.26 13.46
CA LEU A 244 18.31 23.28 11.99
C LEU A 244 16.85 23.33 11.51
N LEU A 245 15.88 23.29 12.43
CA LEU A 245 14.44 23.25 12.15
C LEU A 245 13.73 24.57 12.52
N VAL A 246 14.50 25.62 12.83
CA VAL A 246 14.05 27.00 13.10
C VAL A 246 14.79 27.94 12.18
#